data_AF-A0A7L2IVZ7-F1
#
_entry.id   AF-A0A7L2IVZ7-F1
#
_cell.length_a   1.000
_cell.length_b   1.000
_cell.length_c   1.000
_cell.angle_alpha   90.00
_cell.angle_beta   90.00
_cell.angle_gamma   90.00
#
_symmetry.space_group_name_H-M   'P 1'
#
loop_
_entity.id
_entity.type
_entity.pdbx_description
1 polymer ?
#
loop_
_entity_poly.entity_id
_entity_poly.type
_entity_poly.pdbx_seq_one_letter_code
_entity_poly.pdbx_strand_id
1 'polypeptide(L)'
;ETPWCSSIVVRHGYAHCRTPQGDFYTNALGTRCDIYCHKGYELHGPQQLICQSSKRWSGKVLCKHKRCPPLSMPANGGFKCLDGAYFGSRCEYYCSPGYQLKGNRIVACLDNKAWSGPPATCVDTEPPRIKCPSVKEKIAEPNKLTAKVFWDTPEGRDTADGILTDVILKGLPPGSHFPEGDHKIQYTVYDRAENKGTCKFLVKVR
;
A
#
# COMPACT_ATOMS: atom_id res chain seq x y z
N GLU A 1 -1.60 -60.21 13.25
CA GLU A 1 -1.35 -59.47 14.49
C GLU A 1 -1.83 -58.05 14.33
N THR A 2 -2.51 -57.50 15.34
CA THR A 2 -3.16 -56.19 15.26
C THR A 2 -2.16 -55.06 15.44
N PRO A 3 -2.25 -53.96 14.67
CA PRO A 3 -1.40 -52.79 14.86
C PRO A 3 -1.55 -52.25 16.29
N TRP A 4 -0.43 -51.90 16.94
CA TRP A 4 -0.43 -51.46 18.34
C TRP A 4 -0.98 -50.05 18.48
N CYS A 5 -0.55 -49.13 17.61
CA CYS A 5 -1.10 -47.79 17.50
C CYS A 5 -1.90 -47.60 16.20
N SER A 6 -2.81 -46.63 16.19
CA SER A 6 -3.51 -46.21 14.97
C SER A 6 -2.52 -45.73 13.90
N SER A 7 -2.86 -45.90 12.62
CA SER A 7 -2.07 -45.32 11.53
C SER A 7 -1.95 -43.80 11.67
N ILE A 8 -0.76 -43.25 11.40
CA ILE A 8 -0.52 -41.80 11.42
C ILE A 8 -0.98 -41.22 10.10
N VAL A 9 -1.83 -40.19 10.16
CA VAL A 9 -2.20 -39.38 9.01
C VAL A 9 -1.78 -37.94 9.28
N VAL A 10 -0.76 -37.47 8.55
CA VAL A 10 -0.30 -36.08 8.62
C VAL A 10 -0.90 -35.32 7.45
N ARG A 11 -1.94 -34.51 7.69
CA ARG A 11 -2.47 -33.64 6.63
C ARG A 11 -1.42 -32.59 6.26
N HIS A 12 -1.17 -32.41 4.96
CA HIS A 12 -0.14 -31.50 4.43
C HIS A 12 1.28 -31.80 4.95
N GLY A 13 1.57 -33.07 5.18
CA GLY A 13 2.87 -33.56 5.57
C GLY A 13 2.98 -35.07 5.39
N TYR A 14 4.07 -35.62 5.88
CA TYR A 14 4.32 -37.06 5.92
C TYR A 14 5.12 -37.44 7.16
N ALA A 15 5.09 -38.71 7.50
CA ALA A 15 5.82 -39.27 8.62
C ALA A 15 6.83 -40.30 8.11
N HIS A 16 8.06 -40.26 8.62
CA HIS A 16 9.06 -41.29 8.38
C HIS A 16 9.22 -42.12 9.66
N CYS A 17 8.73 -43.36 9.63
CA CYS A 17 8.63 -44.23 10.80
C CYS A 17 9.71 -45.30 10.79
N ARG A 18 10.33 -45.53 11.95
CA ARG A 18 11.31 -46.58 12.22
C ARG A 18 10.81 -47.47 13.34
N THR A 19 10.82 -48.78 13.10
CA THR A 19 10.18 -49.77 13.98
C THR A 19 11.20 -50.77 14.54
N PRO A 20 11.08 -51.17 15.82
CA PRO A 20 11.98 -52.18 16.40
C PRO A 20 11.75 -53.60 15.84
N GLN A 21 10.57 -53.89 15.30
CA GLN A 21 10.12 -55.23 14.89
C GLN A 21 10.35 -55.55 13.40
N GLY A 22 11.19 -54.75 12.72
CA GLY A 22 11.49 -54.87 11.29
C GLY A 22 10.51 -54.10 10.38
N ASP A 23 10.98 -53.73 9.18
CA ASP A 23 10.38 -52.70 8.31
C ASP A 23 8.93 -52.94 7.84
N PHE A 24 8.38 -54.13 8.06
CA PHE A 24 7.00 -54.48 7.72
C PHE A 24 5.95 -53.86 8.67
N TYR A 25 6.32 -53.39 9.86
CA TYR A 25 5.39 -52.88 10.88
C TYR A 25 5.53 -51.38 11.15
N THR A 26 4.61 -50.54 10.65
CA THR A 26 4.72 -49.07 10.76
C THR A 26 4.12 -48.45 12.02
N ASN A 27 3.55 -49.27 12.92
CA ASN A 27 2.80 -48.81 14.10
C ASN A 27 2.84 -49.81 15.27
N ALA A 28 3.97 -50.48 15.45
CA ALA A 28 4.25 -51.37 16.58
C ALA A 28 4.61 -50.58 17.85
N LEU A 29 4.59 -51.26 19.00
CA LEU A 29 5.06 -50.68 20.26
C LEU A 29 6.51 -50.22 20.12
N GLY A 30 6.79 -48.97 20.50
CA GLY A 30 8.13 -48.38 20.40
C GLY A 30 8.50 -47.83 19.02
N THR A 31 7.63 -47.94 18.00
CA THR A 31 7.84 -47.28 16.70
C THR A 31 8.00 -45.77 16.90
N ARG A 32 9.01 -45.19 16.23
CA ARG A 32 9.34 -43.76 16.26
C ARG A 32 9.12 -43.15 14.88
N CYS A 33 8.32 -42.10 14.80
CA CYS A 33 7.99 -41.43 13.54
C CYS A 33 8.44 -39.97 13.58
N ASP A 34 9.36 -39.61 12.69
CA ASP A 34 9.78 -38.22 12.46
C ASP A 34 8.76 -37.55 11.52
N ILE A 35 8.26 -36.39 11.91
CA ILE A 35 7.17 -35.69 11.20
C ILE A 35 7.73 -34.56 10.36
N TYR A 36 7.32 -34.51 9.09
CA TYR A 36 7.72 -33.49 8.13
C TYR A 36 6.48 -32.84 7.53
N CYS A 37 6.43 -31.51 7.51
CA CYS A 37 5.38 -30.76 6.84
C CYS A 37 5.80 -30.41 5.41
N HIS A 38 4.83 -30.37 4.50
CA HIS A 38 5.06 -29.87 3.15
C HIS A 38 5.46 -28.40 3.16
N LYS A 39 6.15 -27.95 2.10
CA LYS A 39 6.52 -26.54 1.93
C LYS A 39 5.28 -25.64 2.05
N GLY A 40 5.42 -24.52 2.76
CA GLY A 40 4.29 -23.64 3.09
C GLY A 40 3.51 -24.03 4.34
N TYR A 41 3.84 -25.15 4.99
CA TYR A 41 3.25 -25.55 6.27
C TYR A 41 4.29 -25.60 7.39
N GLU A 42 3.85 -25.33 8.61
CA GLU A 42 4.64 -25.33 9.84
C GLU A 42 4.12 -26.42 10.78
N LEU A 43 5.06 -27.13 11.41
CA LEU A 43 4.74 -28.19 12.37
C LEU A 43 4.29 -27.57 13.70
N HIS A 44 3.08 -27.93 14.13
CA HIS A 44 2.59 -27.69 15.49
C HIS A 44 2.49 -29.03 16.23
N GLY A 45 3.31 -29.17 17.28
CA GLY A 45 3.43 -30.40 18.06
C GLY A 45 4.88 -30.89 18.12
N PRO A 46 5.11 -32.11 18.65
CA PRO A 46 6.44 -32.69 18.70
C PRO A 46 6.94 -33.10 17.31
N GLN A 47 8.24 -32.98 17.08
CA GLN A 47 8.91 -33.42 15.83
C GLN A 47 8.92 -34.94 15.68
N GLN A 48 8.88 -35.68 16.79
CA GLN A 48 8.87 -37.14 16.80
C GLN A 48 7.69 -37.68 17.62
N LEU A 49 6.99 -38.66 17.07
CA LEU A 49 5.95 -39.43 17.76
C LEU A 49 6.45 -40.83 18.09
N ILE A 50 6.07 -41.33 19.26
CA ILE A 50 6.42 -42.68 19.74
C ILE A 50 5.13 -43.45 20.02
N CYS A 51 5.01 -44.68 19.51
CA CYS A 51 3.89 -45.56 19.86
C CYS A 51 4.13 -46.15 21.25
N GLN A 52 3.21 -45.88 22.19
CA GLN A 52 3.36 -46.23 23.60
C GLN A 52 2.58 -47.51 23.97
N SER A 53 2.90 -48.08 25.14
CA SER A 53 2.19 -49.26 25.68
C SER A 53 0.69 -49.04 25.83
N SER A 54 0.26 -47.78 25.98
CA SER A 54 -1.12 -47.31 26.00
C SER A 54 -1.87 -47.45 24.66
N LYS A 55 -1.24 -47.99 23.62
CA LYS A 55 -1.80 -48.11 22.25
C LYS A 55 -2.14 -46.75 21.62
N ARG A 56 -1.42 -45.71 22.06
CA ARG A 56 -1.55 -44.32 21.59
C ARG A 56 -0.17 -43.76 21.24
N TRP A 57 -0.16 -42.82 20.30
CA TRP A 57 1.02 -42.02 20.03
C TRP A 57 1.29 -41.04 21.16
N SER A 58 2.56 -40.73 21.41
CA SER A 58 3.04 -39.84 22.47
C SER A 58 2.53 -38.40 22.39
N GLY A 59 1.92 -38.01 21.26
CA GLY A 59 1.39 -36.68 21.05
C GLY A 59 0.52 -36.59 19.80
N LYS A 60 0.06 -35.37 19.53
CA LYS A 60 -0.68 -35.02 18.30
C LYS A 60 0.15 -34.01 17.52
N VAL A 61 0.08 -34.10 16.20
CA VAL A 61 0.79 -33.20 15.28
C VAL A 61 -0.17 -32.62 14.27
N LEU A 62 0.10 -31.37 13.86
CA LEU A 62 -0.66 -30.68 12.84
C LEU A 62 0.28 -29.80 12.01
N CYS A 63 0.29 -29.99 10.69
CA CYS A 63 0.92 -29.07 9.77
C CYS A 63 -0.07 -27.94 9.47
N LYS A 64 0.18 -26.75 10.05
CA LYS A 64 -0.65 -25.56 9.79
C LYS A 64 -0.07 -24.74 8.65
N HIS A 65 -0.94 -24.14 7.85
CA HIS A 65 -0.49 -23.30 6.76
C HIS A 65 0.25 -22.08 7.32
N LYS A 66 1.44 -21.79 6.78
CA LYS A 66 2.23 -20.63 7.16
C LYS A 66 1.49 -19.37 6.72
N ARG A 67 1.49 -18.38 7.60
CA ARG A 67 0.80 -17.11 7.38
C ARG A 67 1.70 -15.96 7.78
N CYS A 68 1.80 -14.97 6.91
CA CYS A 68 2.48 -13.72 7.18
C CYS A 68 1.62 -12.80 8.07
N PRO A 69 2.22 -11.79 8.73
CA PRO A 69 1.48 -10.78 9.46
C PRO A 69 0.39 -10.13 8.60
N PRO A 70 -0.77 -9.76 9.17
CA PRO A 70 -1.77 -8.99 8.45
C PRO A 70 -1.19 -7.69 7.88
N LEU A 71 -1.49 -7.39 6.63
CA LEU A 71 -1.14 -6.11 6.01
C LEU A 71 -2.17 -5.03 6.40
N SER A 72 -1.69 -3.82 6.65
CA SER A 72 -2.53 -2.64 6.86
C SER A 72 -2.87 -1.99 5.51
N MET A 73 -4.12 -1.53 5.36
CA MET A 73 -4.49 -0.74 4.19
C MET A 73 -3.72 0.58 4.16
N PRO A 74 -3.10 0.96 3.03
CA PRO A 74 -2.52 2.30 2.90
C PRO A 74 -3.63 3.35 2.94
N ALA A 75 -3.35 4.50 3.56
CA ALA A 75 -4.22 5.67 3.42
C ALA A 75 -4.32 6.05 1.94
N ASN A 76 -5.51 6.47 1.48
CA ASN A 76 -5.76 6.85 0.08
C ASN A 76 -5.36 5.78 -0.95
N GLY A 77 -5.59 4.51 -0.60
CA GLY A 77 -5.34 3.39 -1.49
C GLY A 77 -5.86 2.08 -0.94
N GLY A 78 -5.30 0.97 -1.44
CA GLY A 78 -5.61 -0.36 -0.94
C GLY A 78 -4.64 -1.42 -1.46
N PHE A 79 -4.95 -2.67 -1.17
CA PHE A 79 -4.27 -3.82 -1.77
C PHE A 79 -5.24 -4.97 -2.04
N LYS A 80 -4.87 -5.84 -2.98
CA LYS A 80 -5.57 -7.10 -3.26
C LYS A 80 -4.59 -8.26 -3.20
N CYS A 81 -4.94 -9.29 -2.47
CA CYS A 81 -4.14 -10.51 -2.33
C CYS A 81 -4.81 -11.69 -3.04
N LEU A 82 -4.00 -12.57 -3.63
CA LEU A 82 -4.50 -13.79 -4.27
C LEU A 82 -5.07 -14.80 -3.26
N ASP A 83 -4.36 -15.00 -2.14
CA ASP A 83 -4.76 -15.95 -1.10
C ASP A 83 -4.49 -15.36 0.30
N GLY A 84 -5.05 -14.18 0.56
CA GLY A 84 -4.89 -13.47 1.83
C GLY A 84 -3.42 -13.32 2.23
N ALA A 85 -3.11 -13.65 3.49
CA ALA A 85 -1.75 -13.58 4.04
C ALA A 85 -1.04 -14.95 4.09
N TYR A 86 -1.50 -15.95 3.33
CA TYR A 86 -0.89 -17.27 3.34
C TYR A 86 0.41 -17.31 2.55
N PHE A 87 1.28 -18.28 2.88
CA PHE A 87 2.53 -18.52 2.17
C PHE A 87 2.33 -18.59 0.65
N GLY A 88 3.19 -17.90 -0.09
CA GLY A 88 3.13 -17.83 -1.55
C GLY A 88 2.07 -16.87 -2.09
N SER A 89 1.14 -16.37 -1.27
CA SER A 89 0.19 -15.33 -1.66
C SER A 89 0.93 -14.07 -2.10
N ARG A 90 0.48 -13.47 -3.20
CA ARG A 90 0.98 -12.20 -3.73
C ARG A 90 -0.09 -11.14 -3.53
N CYS A 91 0.31 -10.02 -2.95
CA CYS A 91 -0.54 -8.86 -2.71
C CYS A 91 -0.06 -7.69 -3.55
N GLU A 92 -0.96 -7.11 -4.34
CA GLU A 92 -0.70 -5.94 -5.17
C GLU A 92 -1.36 -4.69 -4.56
N TYR A 93 -0.56 -3.65 -4.36
CA TYR A 93 -1.00 -2.34 -3.87
C TYR A 93 -1.46 -1.44 -5.01
N TYR A 94 -2.43 -0.59 -4.71
CA TYR A 94 -2.92 0.46 -5.60
C TYR A 94 -3.26 1.72 -4.80
N CYS A 95 -3.21 2.87 -5.46
CA CYS A 95 -3.59 4.15 -4.86
C CYS A 95 -4.88 4.68 -5.48
N SER A 96 -5.60 5.47 -4.70
CA SER A 96 -6.73 6.25 -5.19
C SER A 96 -6.27 7.26 -6.25
N PRO A 97 -7.17 7.73 -7.14
CA PRO A 97 -6.83 8.77 -8.12
C PRO A 97 -6.17 9.99 -7.46
N GLY A 98 -5.16 10.57 -8.12
CA GLY A 98 -4.37 11.70 -7.61
C GLY A 98 -3.26 11.31 -6.62
N TYR A 99 -3.19 10.07 -6.16
CA TYR A 99 -2.11 9.57 -5.31
C TYR A 99 -1.16 8.65 -6.08
N GLN A 100 0.13 8.74 -5.78
CA GLN A 100 1.17 7.91 -6.34
C GLN A 100 1.69 6.89 -5.33
N LEU A 101 1.99 5.68 -5.82
CA LEU A 101 2.51 4.61 -4.98
C LEU A 101 4.00 4.82 -4.68
N LYS A 102 4.35 4.80 -3.40
CA LYS A 102 5.74 4.79 -2.92
C LYS A 102 6.07 3.45 -2.30
N GLY A 103 7.08 2.77 -2.84
CA GLY A 103 7.55 1.45 -2.39
C GLY A 103 7.22 0.34 -3.38
N ASN A 104 7.23 -0.90 -2.90
CA ASN A 104 7.03 -2.08 -3.74
C ASN A 104 5.54 -2.27 -4.07
N ARG A 105 5.22 -2.25 -5.37
CA ARG A 105 3.85 -2.53 -5.86
C ARG A 105 3.32 -3.90 -5.47
N ILE A 106 4.20 -4.89 -5.39
CA ILE A 106 3.84 -6.28 -5.09
C ILE A 106 4.69 -6.78 -3.93
N VAL A 107 4.04 -7.42 -2.96
CA VAL A 107 4.69 -8.17 -1.88
C VAL A 107 4.20 -9.62 -1.88
N ALA A 108 5.08 -10.56 -1.56
CA ALA A 108 4.77 -11.98 -1.48
C ALA A 108 5.04 -12.53 -0.08
N CYS A 109 4.20 -13.44 0.41
CA CYS A 109 4.41 -14.08 1.70
C CYS A 109 5.46 -15.20 1.57
N LEU A 110 6.60 -15.03 2.22
CA LEU A 110 7.75 -15.91 2.13
C LEU A 110 7.69 -17.06 3.15
N ASP A 111 8.56 -18.05 2.97
CA ASP A 111 8.58 -19.27 3.78
C ASP A 111 8.97 -19.02 5.25
N ASN A 112 9.67 -17.91 5.50
CA ASN A 112 10.02 -17.43 6.84
C ASN A 112 8.86 -16.67 7.53
N LYS A 113 7.64 -16.70 6.97
CA LYS A 113 6.45 -16.00 7.47
C LYS A 113 6.57 -14.47 7.44
N ALA A 114 7.46 -13.92 6.61
CA ALA A 114 7.58 -12.49 6.38
C ALA A 114 7.16 -12.12 4.95
N TRP A 115 6.68 -10.89 4.78
CA TRP A 115 6.47 -10.33 3.44
C TRP A 115 7.81 -10.02 2.77
N SER A 116 7.86 -10.15 1.44
CA SER A 116 9.06 -9.92 0.64
C SER A 116 9.55 -8.46 0.65
N GLY A 117 8.77 -7.55 1.22
CA GLY A 117 9.13 -6.14 1.38
C GLY A 117 8.17 -5.44 2.33
N PRO A 118 8.49 -4.19 2.71
CA PRO A 118 7.60 -3.38 3.54
C PRO A 118 6.29 -3.06 2.79
N PRO A 119 5.20 -2.76 3.53
CA PRO A 119 3.97 -2.24 2.93
C PRO A 119 4.24 -0.94 2.14
N ALA A 120 3.59 -0.79 1.00
CA ALA A 120 3.65 0.44 0.22
C ALA A 120 2.73 1.52 0.80
N THR A 121 3.04 2.78 0.50
CA THR A 121 2.24 3.94 0.92
C THR A 121 1.78 4.74 -0.30
N CYS A 122 0.62 5.38 -0.20
CA CYS A 122 0.15 6.31 -1.22
C CYS A 122 0.44 7.74 -0.78
N VAL A 123 1.09 8.50 -1.66
CA VAL A 123 1.49 9.88 -1.40
C VAL A 123 0.96 10.76 -2.52
N ASP A 124 0.43 11.91 -2.16
CA ASP A 124 0.11 12.94 -3.14
C ASP A 124 1.40 13.69 -3.49
N THR A 125 1.71 13.73 -4.78
CA THR A 125 2.89 14.38 -5.34
C THR A 125 2.53 15.29 -6.50
N GLU A 126 1.24 15.40 -6.84
CA GLU A 126 0.78 16.17 -7.98
C GLU A 126 0.41 17.58 -7.53
N PRO A 127 1.04 18.63 -8.08
CA PRO A 127 0.64 19.99 -7.76
C PRO A 127 -0.82 20.28 -8.14
N PRO A 128 -1.51 21.14 -7.38
CA PRO A 128 -2.87 21.53 -7.70
C PRO A 128 -2.95 22.24 -9.05
N ARG A 129 -4.00 21.92 -9.82
CA ARG A 129 -4.21 22.49 -11.15
C ARG A 129 -5.00 23.78 -11.05
N ILE A 130 -4.43 24.87 -11.55
CA ILE A 130 -5.04 26.21 -11.53
C ILE A 130 -5.38 26.63 -12.96
N LYS A 131 -6.62 27.05 -13.20
CA LYS A 131 -7.02 27.72 -14.44
C LYS A 131 -6.64 29.19 -14.37
N CYS A 132 -5.65 29.57 -15.17
CA CYS A 132 -5.24 30.96 -15.25
C CYS A 132 -6.26 31.83 -15.98
N PRO A 133 -6.52 33.06 -15.50
CA PRO A 133 -7.24 34.06 -16.26
C PRO A 133 -6.52 34.32 -17.58
N SER A 134 -7.28 34.63 -18.62
CA SER A 134 -6.71 35.19 -19.83
C SER A 134 -6.01 36.51 -19.51
N VAL A 135 -4.90 36.76 -20.21
CA VAL A 135 -4.13 38.02 -20.11
C VAL A 135 -5.09 39.20 -20.33
N LYS A 136 -5.06 40.19 -19.43
CA LYS A 136 -5.93 41.38 -19.50
C LYS A 136 -5.12 42.56 -20.04
N GLU A 137 -5.48 43.04 -21.23
CA GLU A 137 -5.06 44.35 -21.72
C GLU A 137 -6.15 45.39 -21.42
N LYS A 138 -5.77 46.59 -20.98
CA LYS A 138 -6.71 47.69 -20.74
C LYS A 138 -6.10 49.02 -21.19
N ILE A 139 -6.93 49.85 -21.82
CA ILE A 139 -6.56 51.21 -22.20
C ILE A 139 -7.05 52.17 -21.11
N ALA A 140 -6.21 53.10 -20.69
CA ALA A 140 -6.53 54.14 -19.74
C ALA A 140 -7.47 55.19 -20.35
N GLU A 141 -8.26 55.87 -19.51
CA GLU A 141 -9.09 56.98 -19.97
C GLU A 141 -8.22 58.14 -20.46
N PRO A 142 -8.72 58.99 -21.38
CA PRO A 142 -7.98 60.15 -21.85
C PRO A 142 -7.51 61.02 -20.67
N ASN A 143 -6.22 61.39 -20.69
CA ASN A 143 -5.55 62.15 -19.63
C ASN A 143 -5.41 61.42 -18.27
N LYS A 144 -5.55 60.09 -18.22
CA LYS A 144 -5.21 59.26 -17.04
C LYS A 144 -3.99 58.39 -17.33
N LEU A 145 -3.07 58.32 -16.36
CA LEU A 145 -1.88 57.44 -16.40
C LEU A 145 -2.13 56.06 -15.76
N THR A 146 -3.36 55.81 -15.30
CA THR A 146 -3.73 54.57 -14.62
C THR A 146 -5.08 54.06 -15.12
N ALA A 147 -5.25 52.74 -15.18
CA ALA A 147 -6.53 52.11 -15.48
C ALA A 147 -6.94 51.16 -14.35
N LYS A 148 -8.24 51.09 -14.05
CA LYS A 148 -8.80 50.10 -13.11
C LYS A 148 -8.97 48.77 -13.84
N VAL A 149 -8.35 47.70 -13.36
CA VAL A 149 -8.34 46.39 -14.04
C VAL A 149 -8.98 45.30 -13.18
N PHE A 150 -9.82 44.47 -13.78
CA PHE A 150 -10.49 43.34 -13.13
C PHE A 150 -10.23 42.03 -13.88
N TRP A 151 -10.14 40.94 -13.13
CA TRP A 151 -10.10 39.57 -13.64
C TRP A 151 -10.81 38.64 -12.65
N ASP A 152 -11.25 37.50 -13.17
CA ASP A 152 -11.85 36.46 -12.36
C ASP A 152 -10.76 35.78 -11.52
N THR A 153 -11.07 35.53 -10.25
CA THR A 153 -10.14 34.80 -9.37
C THR A 153 -9.82 33.44 -9.99
N PRO A 154 -8.54 33.07 -10.14
CA PRO A 154 -8.17 31.78 -10.72
C PRO A 154 -8.82 30.63 -9.95
N GLU A 155 -9.58 29.78 -10.64
CA GLU A 155 -10.15 28.57 -10.06
C GLU A 155 -9.09 27.47 -10.07
N GLY A 156 -8.93 26.77 -8.96
CA GLY A 156 -8.05 25.62 -8.89
C GLY A 156 -8.71 24.43 -8.23
N ARG A 157 -8.21 23.23 -8.55
CA ARG A 157 -8.61 21.98 -7.92
C ARG A 157 -7.40 21.06 -7.79
N ASP A 158 -7.32 20.38 -6.66
CA ASP A 158 -6.38 19.29 -6.45
C ASP A 158 -6.93 17.95 -6.98
N THR A 159 -6.06 17.08 -7.51
CA THR A 159 -6.49 15.81 -8.11
C THR A 159 -6.66 14.70 -7.06
N ALA A 160 -5.99 14.80 -5.90
CA ALA A 160 -6.00 13.81 -4.84
C ALA A 160 -7.25 13.94 -3.95
N ASP A 161 -7.54 15.11 -3.41
CA ASP A 161 -8.69 15.33 -2.53
C ASP A 161 -9.57 16.53 -2.92
N GLY A 162 -9.15 17.31 -3.91
CA GLY A 162 -9.90 18.46 -4.41
C GLY A 162 -9.77 19.71 -3.53
N ILE A 163 -8.94 19.69 -2.50
CA ILE A 163 -8.84 20.76 -1.51
C ILE A 163 -7.57 21.55 -1.73
N LEU A 164 -7.73 22.87 -1.88
CA LEU A 164 -6.64 23.82 -1.91
C LEU A 164 -6.49 24.46 -0.53
N THR A 165 -5.25 24.52 -0.08
CA THR A 165 -4.80 25.31 1.06
C THR A 165 -4.23 26.64 0.56
N ASP A 166 -3.91 27.55 1.48
CA ASP A 166 -3.22 28.83 1.29
C ASP A 166 -3.15 29.41 -0.13
N VAL A 167 -3.93 30.47 -0.39
CA VAL A 167 -3.88 31.24 -1.64
C VAL A 167 -3.04 32.49 -1.44
N ILE A 168 -1.90 32.57 -2.12
CA ILE A 168 -0.99 33.71 -2.08
C ILE A 168 -1.05 34.47 -3.40
N LEU A 169 -1.44 35.74 -3.32
CA LEU A 169 -1.37 36.70 -4.42
C LEU A 169 -0.06 37.50 -4.34
N LYS A 170 0.68 37.54 -5.44
CA LYS A 170 1.78 38.49 -5.67
C LYS A 170 1.40 39.45 -6.80
N GLY A 171 1.43 40.74 -6.51
CA GLY A 171 0.97 41.82 -7.40
C GLY A 171 -0.21 42.58 -6.81
N LEU A 172 -0.73 43.56 -7.56
CA LEU A 172 -1.93 44.31 -7.17
C LEU A 172 -3.19 43.42 -7.29
N PRO A 173 -4.16 43.50 -6.37
CA PRO A 173 -5.38 42.72 -6.44
C PRO A 173 -6.34 43.20 -7.54
N PRO A 174 -7.27 42.34 -8.00
CA PRO A 174 -8.27 42.72 -8.98
C PRO A 174 -9.11 43.90 -8.45
N GLY A 175 -9.42 44.84 -9.34
CA GLY A 175 -10.11 46.09 -9.02
C GLY A 175 -9.20 47.23 -8.58
N SER A 176 -7.88 47.03 -8.51
CA SER A 176 -6.91 48.09 -8.25
C SER A 176 -6.67 48.99 -9.47
N HIS A 177 -6.10 50.17 -9.22
CA HIS A 177 -5.60 51.05 -10.29
C HIS A 177 -4.17 50.67 -10.65
N PHE A 178 -3.94 50.34 -11.91
CA PHE A 178 -2.66 49.96 -12.46
C PHE A 178 -2.08 51.13 -13.26
N PRO A 179 -0.83 51.54 -13.02
CA PRO A 179 -0.17 52.54 -13.86
C PRO A 179 0.16 51.97 -15.24
N GLU A 180 0.42 52.85 -16.20
CA GLU A 180 0.88 52.47 -17.54
C GLU A 180 2.07 51.50 -17.48
N GLY A 181 2.04 50.45 -18.30
CA GLY A 181 3.07 49.42 -18.38
C GLY A 181 2.55 47.99 -18.17
N ASP A 182 3.52 47.07 -18.04
CA ASP A 182 3.28 45.64 -17.90
C ASP A 182 3.40 45.20 -16.43
N HIS A 183 2.32 44.66 -15.88
CA HIS A 183 2.23 44.21 -14.48
C HIS A 183 2.12 42.70 -14.39
N LYS A 184 3.05 42.05 -13.70
CA LYS A 184 3.03 40.60 -13.48
C LYS A 184 2.20 40.26 -12.26
N ILE A 185 1.14 39.49 -12.46
CA ILE A 185 0.32 38.94 -11.40
C ILE A 185 0.62 37.44 -11.25
N GLN A 186 0.80 37.00 -10.01
CA GLN A 186 1.05 35.61 -9.70
C GLN A 186 0.16 35.14 -8.55
N TYR A 187 -0.59 34.08 -8.80
CA TYR A 187 -1.30 33.32 -7.78
C TYR A 187 -0.54 32.04 -7.49
N THR A 188 -0.36 31.74 -6.21
CA THR A 188 0.24 30.50 -5.73
C THR A 188 -0.75 29.84 -4.79
N VAL A 189 -1.02 28.56 -4.99
CA VAL A 189 -1.88 27.77 -4.09
C VAL A 189 -1.14 26.51 -3.69
N TYR A 190 -1.48 25.98 -2.52
CA TYR A 190 -0.95 24.72 -2.03
C TYR A 190 -2.08 23.69 -1.92
N ASP A 191 -1.75 22.41 -1.86
CA ASP A 191 -2.69 21.37 -1.45
C ASP A 191 -2.41 20.95 0.01
N ARG A 192 -3.07 19.88 0.48
CA ARG A 192 -2.83 19.34 1.83
C ARG A 192 -1.51 18.59 1.98
N ALA A 193 -0.93 18.12 0.88
CA ALA A 193 0.37 17.49 0.84
C ALA A 193 1.52 18.50 0.66
N GLU A 194 1.19 19.81 0.71
CA GLU A 194 2.09 20.94 0.49
C GLU A 194 2.67 21.03 -0.92
N ASN A 195 2.10 20.34 -1.92
CA ASN A 195 2.50 20.58 -3.29
C ASN A 195 2.00 21.94 -3.76
N LYS A 196 2.79 22.58 -4.63
CA LYS A 196 2.63 23.98 -5.00
C LYS A 196 2.17 24.16 -6.44
N GLY A 197 0.96 24.67 -6.61
CA GLY A 197 0.46 25.17 -7.90
C GLY A 197 0.80 26.65 -8.07
N THR A 198 1.12 27.09 -9.29
CA THR A 198 1.35 28.52 -9.57
C THR A 198 0.75 28.92 -10.91
N CYS A 199 -0.02 29.99 -10.89
CA CYS A 199 -0.56 30.65 -12.07
C CYS A 199 0.07 32.05 -12.21
N LYS A 200 0.56 32.39 -13.41
CA LYS A 200 1.14 33.70 -13.72
C LYS A 200 0.50 34.27 -14.98
N PHE A 201 0.13 35.55 -14.93
CA PHE A 201 -0.37 36.26 -16.09
C PHE A 201 0.03 37.74 -16.04
N LEU A 202 -0.12 38.41 -17.18
CA LEU A 202 0.22 39.83 -17.35
C LEU A 202 -1.04 40.68 -17.39
N VAL A 203 -0.95 41.85 -16.79
CA VAL A 203 -1.91 42.95 -16.94
C VAL A 203 -1.18 44.07 -17.65
N LYS A 204 -1.65 44.46 -18.83
CA LYS A 204 -1.04 45.54 -19.61
C LYS A 204 -1.94 46.76 -19.62
N VAL A 205 -1.41 47.89 -19.16
CA VAL A 205 -2.09 49.18 -19.23
C VAL A 205 -1.38 50.06 -20.26
N ARG A 206 -2.14 50.58 -21.22
CA ARG A 206 -1.69 51.53 -22.24
C ARG A 206 -2.55 52.79 -22.24
#